data_AF-A0A3M6H2Q2-F1
#
_entry.id   AF-A0A3M6H2Q2-F1
#
_cell.length_a   1.000
_cell.length_b   1.000
_cell.length_c   1.000
_cell.angle_alpha   90.00
_cell.angle_beta   90.00
_cell.angle_gamma   90.00
#
_symmetry.space_group_name_H-M   'P 1'
#
loop_
_entity.id
_entity.type
_entity.pdbx_description
1 polymer ?
#
loop_
_entity_poly.entity_id
_entity_poly.type
_entity_poly.pdbx_seq_one_letter_code
_entity_poly.pdbx_strand_id
1 'polypeptide(L)' 'MKDTIRQLIQQALTRLVTEGVLPEGLTPAIQVENARDKTHGDFASNIAMMLAKPAGMKPRDLAEKLIAALPADE' A
#
# COMPACT_ATOMS: atom_id res chain seq x y z
N MET A 1 -3.75 15.90 -3.34
CA MET A 1 -2.84 15.22 -2.39
C MET A 1 -3.29 13.81 -2.05
N LYS A 2 -4.43 13.61 -1.37
CA LYS A 2 -4.93 12.24 -1.05
C LYS A 2 -5.14 11.38 -2.29
N ASP A 3 -5.67 11.95 -3.38
CA ASP A 3 -5.85 11.20 -4.64
C ASP A 3 -4.52 10.81 -5.29
N THR A 4 -3.51 11.67 -5.23
CA THR A 4 -2.14 11.35 -5.66
C THR A 4 -1.59 10.16 -4.87
N ILE A 5 -1.71 10.16 -3.54
CA ILE A 5 -1.28 9.04 -2.69
C ILE A 5 -2.03 7.75 -3.05
N ARG A 6 -3.34 7.84 -3.32
CA ARG A 6 -4.12 6.67 -3.78
C ARG A 6 -3.59 6.11 -5.10
N GLN A 7 -3.24 6.97 -6.06
CA GLN A 7 -2.66 6.55 -7.33
C GLN A 7 -1.30 5.87 -7.15
N LEU A 8 -0.43 6.44 -6.30
CA LEU A 8 0.88 5.85 -6.00
C LEU A 8 0.76 4.47 -5.33
N ILE A 9 -0.17 4.34 -4.36
CA ILE A 9 -0.47 3.04 -3.74
C ILE A 9 -1.01 2.06 -4.78
N GLN A 10 -1.91 2.49 -5.67
CA GLN A 10 -2.45 1.63 -6.72
C GLN A 10 -1.36 1.13 -7.67
N GLN A 11 -0.40 1.97 -8.04
CA GLN A 11 0.75 1.57 -8.86
C GLN A 11 1.63 0.54 -8.15
N ALA A 12 1.94 0.77 -6.86
CA ALA A 12 2.69 -0.19 -6.05
C ALA A 12 1.97 -1.54 -5.93
N LEU A 13 0.65 -1.53 -5.75
CA LEU A 13 -0.15 -2.76 -5.72
C LEU A 13 -0.08 -3.52 -7.05
N THR A 14 -0.24 -2.84 -8.17
CA THR A 14 -0.12 -3.46 -9.50
C THR A 14 1.24 -4.11 -9.67
N ARG A 15 2.31 -3.43 -9.25
CA ARG A 15 3.67 -3.98 -9.31
C ARG A 15 3.82 -5.23 -8.45
N LEU A 16 3.32 -5.21 -7.21
CA LEU A 16 3.38 -6.38 -6.32
C LEU A 16 2.55 -7.57 -6.82
N VAL A 17 1.46 -7.32 -7.58
CA VAL A 17 0.74 -8.39 -8.28
C VAL A 17 1.60 -8.96 -9.42
N THR A 18 2.23 -8.11 -10.24
CA THR A 18 3.14 -8.55 -11.31
C THR A 18 4.36 -9.32 -10.79
N GLU A 19 4.88 -8.96 -9.61
CA GLU A 19 5.98 -9.66 -8.95
C GLU A 19 5.54 -10.96 -8.23
N GLY A 20 4.25 -11.30 -8.25
CA GLY A 20 3.70 -12.51 -7.62
C GLY A 20 3.66 -12.45 -6.09
N VAL A 21 3.83 -11.26 -5.48
CA VAL A 21 3.71 -11.04 -4.03
C VAL A 21 2.25 -11.02 -3.61
N LEU A 22 1.40 -10.38 -4.41
CA LEU A 22 -0.04 -10.30 -4.19
C LEU A 22 -0.76 -11.20 -5.19
N PRO A 23 -1.85 -11.88 -4.78
CA PRO A 23 -2.65 -12.64 -5.71
C PRO A 23 -3.34 -11.74 -6.74
N GLU A 24 -3.55 -12.26 -7.94
CA GLU A 24 -4.30 -11.57 -9.00
C GLU A 24 -5.77 -11.37 -8.62
N GLY A 25 -6.43 -10.38 -9.25
CA GLY A 25 -7.86 -10.13 -9.05
C GLY A 25 -8.23 -9.38 -7.78
N LEU A 26 -7.25 -8.90 -7.00
CA LEU A 26 -7.49 -8.05 -5.84
C LEU A 26 -7.94 -6.65 -6.26
N THR A 27 -9.10 -6.21 -5.76
CA THR A 27 -9.65 -4.86 -5.96
C THR A 27 -9.90 -4.14 -4.63
N PRO A 28 -8.86 -3.96 -3.79
CA PRO A 28 -9.04 -3.34 -2.48
C PRO A 28 -9.40 -1.86 -2.61
N ALA A 29 -10.33 -1.40 -1.78
CA ALA A 29 -10.61 0.03 -1.68
C ALA A 29 -9.46 0.73 -0.96
N ILE A 30 -8.66 1.52 -1.69
CA ILE A 30 -7.53 2.27 -1.12
C ILE A 30 -8.05 3.42 -0.27
N GLN A 31 -7.92 3.28 1.05
CA GLN A 31 -8.26 4.33 2.00
C GLN A 31 -7.00 5.12 2.37
N VAL A 32 -7.10 6.45 2.25
CA VAL A 32 -6.06 7.40 2.66
C VAL A 32 -6.72 8.45 3.54
N GLU A 33 -6.29 8.50 4.79
CA GLU A 33 -6.80 9.41 5.81
C GLU A 33 -5.66 10.24 6.40
N ASN A 34 -5.98 11.26 7.19
CA ASN A 34 -4.94 12.01 7.89
C ASN A 34 -4.37 11.11 8.99
N ALA A 35 -3.05 11.13 9.17
CA ALA A 35 -2.44 10.39 10.25
C ALA A 35 -2.96 10.90 11.61
N ARG A 36 -3.33 9.98 12.49
CA ARG A 36 -3.78 10.31 13.86
C ARG A 36 -2.63 10.84 14.71
N ASP A 37 -1.44 10.27 14.51
CA ASP A 37 -0.21 10.70 15.15
C ASP A 37 0.66 11.42 14.12
N LYS A 38 1.06 12.66 14.43
CA LYS A 38 1.90 13.49 13.58
C LYS A 38 3.32 12.96 13.41
N THR A 39 3.79 12.09 14.30
CA THR A 39 5.08 11.41 14.17
C THR A 39 5.10 10.38 13.03
N HIS A 40 3.92 9.92 12.56
CA HIS A 40 3.78 9.02 11.42
C HIS A 40 3.61 9.74 10.07
N GLY A 41 3.79 11.07 10.04
CA GLY A 41 3.59 11.91 8.86
C GLY A 41 2.19 12.51 8.77
N ASP A 42 1.82 12.99 7.58
CA ASP A 42 0.55 13.70 7.38
C ASP A 42 -0.62 12.77 7.05
N PHE A 43 -0.33 11.64 6.39
CA PHE A 43 -1.33 10.71 5.87
C PHE A 43 -1.02 9.27 6.26
N ALA A 44 -2.07 8.45 6.37
CA ALA A 44 -1.98 7.03 6.66
C ALA A 44 -2.91 6.21 5.75
N SER A 45 -2.53 4.95 5.52
CA SER A 45 -3.34 3.96 4.80
C SER A 45 -3.28 2.60 5.50
N ASN A 46 -4.42 1.90 5.56
CA ASN A 46 -4.56 0.57 6.15
C ASN A 46 -4.35 -0.58 5.15
N ILE A 47 -3.98 -0.26 3.90
CA ILE A 47 -3.96 -1.21 2.78
C ILE A 47 -3.10 -2.46 3.06
N ALA A 48 -1.95 -2.29 3.71
CA ALA A 48 -1.06 -3.39 4.08
C ALA A 48 -1.73 -4.37 5.05
N MET A 49 -2.51 -3.88 6.01
CA MET A 49 -3.24 -4.74 6.95
C MET A 49 -4.35 -5.54 6.26
N MET A 50 -5.07 -4.90 5.32
CA MET A 50 -6.14 -5.54 4.57
C MET A 50 -5.63 -6.66 3.65
N LEU A 51 -4.47 -6.44 3.02
CA LEU A 51 -3.90 -7.35 2.03
C LEU A 51 -2.95 -8.40 2.60
N ALA A 52 -2.51 -8.25 3.85
CA ALA A 52 -1.62 -9.19 4.52
C ALA A 52 -2.15 -10.63 4.50
N LYS A 53 -3.45 -10.81 4.83
CA LYS A 53 -4.09 -12.12 4.86
C LYS A 53 -4.14 -12.80 3.49
N PRO A 54 -4.69 -12.18 2.42
CA PRO A 54 -4.68 -12.80 1.09
C PRO A 54 -3.27 -12.96 0.51
N ALA A 55 -2.30 -12.15 0.92
CA ALA A 55 -0.89 -12.32 0.56
C ALA A 55 -0.18 -13.44 1.33
N GLY A 56 -0.77 -13.96 2.41
CA GLY A 56 -0.09 -14.91 3.31
C GLY A 56 1.11 -14.30 4.06
N MET A 57 1.12 -12.98 4.25
CA MET A 57 2.24 -12.23 4.82
C MET A 57 1.85 -11.55 6.14
N LYS A 58 2.84 -11.16 6.94
CA LYS A 58 2.60 -10.24 8.06
C LYS A 58 2.33 -8.83 7.51
N PRO A 59 1.44 -8.03 8.13
CA PRO A 59 1.15 -6.67 7.68
C PRO A 59 2.37 -5.77 7.55
N ARG A 60 3.34 -5.91 8.45
CA ARG A 60 4.57 -5.11 8.43
C ARG A 60 5.46 -5.45 7.23
N ASP A 61 5.68 -6.73 6.98
CA ASP A 61 6.46 -7.22 5.83
C ASP A 61 5.83 -6.77 4.51
N LEU A 62 4.49 -6.80 4.41
CA LEU A 62 3.78 -6.29 3.24
C LEU A 62 3.89 -4.76 3.13
N ALA A 63 3.85 -4.02 4.24
CA ALA A 63 4.05 -2.57 4.23
C ALA A 63 5.45 -2.19 3.71
N GLU A 64 6.49 -2.92 4.11
CA GLU A 64 7.86 -2.71 3.62
C GLU A 64 7.97 -2.98 2.10
N LYS A 65 7.32 -4.06 1.61
CA LYS A 65 7.25 -4.34 0.17
C LYS A 65 6.48 -3.27 -0.61
N LEU A 66 5.38 -2.76 -0.05
CA LEU A 66 4.62 -1.67 -0.64
C LEU A 66 5.48 -0.41 -0.79
N ILE A 67 6.22 -0.04 0.26
CA ILE A 67 7.14 1.10 0.23
C ILE A 67 8.22 0.90 -0.85
N ALA A 68 8.81 -0.29 -0.95
CA ALA A 68 9.81 -0.61 -1.96
C ALA A 68 9.25 -0.63 -3.40
N ALA A 69 7.94 -0.86 -3.55
CA ALA A 69 7.25 -0.88 -4.83
C ALA A 69 6.72 0.49 -5.27
N LEU A 70 6.74 1.50 -4.39
CA LEU A 70 6.41 2.88 -4.77
C LEU A 70 7.39 3.36 -5.86
N PRO A 71 6.93 4.18 -6.82
CA PRO A 71 7.83 4.82 -7.77
C PRO A 71 8.80 5.74 -7.00
N ALA A 72 10.02 5.87 -7.52
CA ALA A 72 10.96 6.85 -7.00
C ALA A 72 10.36 8.26 -7.23
N ASP A 73 10.47 9.13 -6.22
CA ASP A 73 10.24 10.55 -6.42
C ASP A 73 11.32 11.10 -7.37
N GLU A 74 10.91 11.81 -8.41
CA GLU A 74 11.78 12.70 -9.21
C GLU A 74 11.84 14.10 -8.58
#